data_AF-A0A0L0M7W5-F1
#
_entry.id   AF-A0A0L0M7W5-F1
#
_cell.length_a   1.000
_cell.length_b   1.000
_cell.length_c   1.000
_cell.angle_alpha   90.00
_cell.angle_beta   90.00
_cell.angle_gamma   90.00
#
_symmetry.space_group_name_H-M   'P 1'
#
loop_
_entity.id
_entity.type
_entity.pdbx_description
1 polymer ?
#
loop_
_entity_poly.entity_id
_entity_poly.type
_entity_poly.pdbx_seq_one_letter_code
_entity_poly.pdbx_strand_id
1 'polypeptide(L)'
;MEHDDIVAGWSERIARATETGAPLRLRGGGTKDWYGQTLQGEILDTRAHRGIVAYDPAELVITAKSGTPLAEIEATLREHGQMLPFEPPHFGRGATLGGCIAAGIAGPRRAWTGAPRDFVLGAVVMNGHGQVLHFGGQVVKNVAGYDVARLLAESLGTLGLILELSIKVLPRPVAEATLKFDMHATDGVRKLNEWGGHPLPITGNAWRDGTLALRLASAEAAVKTARNTLGGEVVDAVEADRFWIGLREQTDPFFAVIEPRSALWRLALPSIAEPLNLPGAQLMEWGGAQRWWITDTDPQTVRISAKQAGGHATIFRAGSAYDRNAGVFTPLPAPLMKIHRGLKTAFDPARIFNRARLYPDF
;
A
#
# COMPACT_ATOMS: atom_id res chain seq x y z
N MET A 1 -0.27 17.32 27.44
CA MET A 1 -0.25 18.17 26.24
C MET A 1 -1.61 18.06 25.63
N GLU A 2 -2.33 19.17 25.60
CA GLU A 2 -3.53 19.28 24.80
C GLU A 2 -3.15 19.11 23.32
N HIS A 3 -4.11 18.72 22.48
CA HIS A 3 -3.85 18.40 21.07
C HIS A 3 -3.18 19.57 20.32
N ASP A 4 -3.56 20.79 20.66
CA ASP A 4 -3.06 22.03 20.07
C ASP A 4 -1.57 22.25 20.37
N ASP A 5 -1.09 21.80 21.55
CA ASP A 5 0.33 21.91 21.94
C ASP A 5 1.25 21.10 21.02
N ILE A 6 0.82 19.88 20.63
CA ILE A 6 1.63 18.99 19.78
C ILE A 6 1.74 19.56 18.37
N VAL A 7 0.61 20.03 17.81
CA VAL A 7 0.57 20.57 16.45
C VAL A 7 1.36 21.87 16.38
N ALA A 8 1.22 22.76 17.37
CA ALA A 8 2.02 23.98 17.46
C ALA A 8 3.53 23.68 17.54
N GLY A 9 3.93 22.74 18.40
CA GLY A 9 5.33 22.33 18.52
C GLY A 9 5.91 21.72 17.24
N TRP A 10 5.11 20.98 16.46
CA TRP A 10 5.54 20.51 15.14
C TRP A 10 5.65 21.64 14.12
N SER A 11 4.72 22.60 14.12
CA SER A 11 4.79 23.79 13.26
C SER A 11 6.09 24.56 13.46
N GLU A 12 6.45 24.88 14.71
CA GLU A 12 7.70 25.56 15.04
C GLU A 12 8.93 24.76 14.61
N ARG A 13 8.94 23.46 14.87
CA ARG A 13 10.04 22.58 14.48
C ARG A 13 10.23 22.51 12.97
N ILE A 14 9.13 22.49 12.21
CA ILE A 14 9.13 22.47 10.75
C ILE A 14 9.58 23.80 10.18
N ALA A 15 9.09 24.93 10.71
CA ALA A 15 9.53 26.26 10.32
C ALA A 15 11.04 26.42 10.50
N ARG A 16 11.58 26.03 11.67
CA ARG A 16 13.01 26.03 11.94
C ARG A 16 13.79 25.13 10.97
N ALA A 17 13.30 23.92 10.70
CA ALA A 17 13.95 23.02 9.75
C ALA A 17 14.01 23.60 8.34
N THR A 18 12.95 24.32 7.92
CA THR A 18 12.89 25.04 6.64
C THR A 18 13.89 26.18 6.57
N GLU A 19 14.02 26.98 7.63
CA GLU A 19 15.02 28.06 7.71
C GLU A 19 16.45 27.53 7.60
N THR A 20 16.75 26.38 8.22
CA THR A 20 18.10 25.79 8.22
C THR A 20 18.33 24.76 7.10
N GLY A 21 17.32 24.43 6.30
CA GLY A 21 17.36 23.35 5.31
C GLY A 21 17.58 21.94 5.90
N ALA A 22 17.31 21.77 7.20
CA ALA A 22 17.58 20.53 7.93
C ALA A 22 16.54 19.45 7.58
N PRO A 23 16.95 18.26 7.12
CA PRO A 23 16.00 17.20 6.77
C PRO A 23 15.30 16.64 8.02
N LEU A 24 13.99 16.45 7.92
CA LEU A 24 13.13 15.82 8.90
C LEU A 24 12.59 14.49 8.35
N ARG A 25 12.67 13.46 9.19
CA ARG A 25 12.09 12.15 8.95
C ARG A 25 10.74 12.04 9.66
N LEU A 26 9.67 12.22 8.90
CA LEU A 26 8.30 12.04 9.39
C LEU A 26 8.05 10.55 9.62
N ARG A 27 7.78 10.15 10.86
CA ARG A 27 7.71 8.73 11.25
C ARG A 27 6.59 8.47 12.24
N GLY A 28 5.67 7.59 11.85
CA GLY A 28 4.72 6.95 12.76
C GLY A 28 5.36 5.74 13.44
N GLY A 29 4.83 4.55 13.16
CA GLY A 29 5.30 3.28 13.72
C GLY A 29 6.70 2.80 13.34
N GLY A 30 7.27 3.30 12.23
CA GLY A 30 8.53 2.83 11.68
C GLY A 30 8.52 1.40 11.09
N THR A 31 7.37 0.72 11.02
CA THR A 31 7.26 -0.68 10.54
C THR A 31 7.56 -0.86 9.05
N LYS A 32 7.76 0.25 8.33
CA LYS A 32 8.03 0.31 6.88
C LYS A 32 9.30 1.12 6.57
N ASP A 33 10.16 1.34 7.57
CA ASP A 33 11.43 2.09 7.43
C ASP A 33 12.36 1.47 6.37
N TRP A 34 12.25 0.16 6.15
CA TRP A 34 12.97 -0.60 5.12
C TRP A 34 12.52 -0.30 3.67
N TYR A 35 11.31 0.25 3.45
CA TYR A 35 10.74 0.44 2.12
C TYR A 35 11.07 1.81 1.52
N GLY A 36 11.56 1.85 0.28
CA GLY A 36 12.01 3.08 -0.38
C GLY A 36 13.50 3.32 -0.21
N GLN A 37 13.97 4.50 -0.61
CA GLN A 37 15.38 4.86 -0.58
C GLN A 37 15.90 5.09 0.85
N THR A 38 17.20 5.35 0.98
CA THR A 38 17.88 5.60 2.26
C THR A 38 17.18 6.67 3.11
N LEU A 39 17.07 6.40 4.41
CA LEU A 39 16.49 7.31 5.39
C LEU A 39 17.45 8.47 5.69
N GLN A 40 16.94 9.70 5.75
CA GLN A 40 17.72 10.90 6.06
C GLN A 40 16.96 11.80 7.03
N GLY A 41 17.71 12.53 7.86
CA GLY A 41 17.16 13.55 8.76
C GLY A 41 16.76 13.08 10.15
N GLU A 42 16.43 14.07 10.98
CA GLU A 42 16.02 13.87 12.38
C GLU A 42 14.58 13.37 12.45
N ILE A 43 14.28 12.45 13.39
CA ILE A 43 12.93 11.90 13.53
C ILE A 43 11.96 12.96 14.05
N LEU A 44 10.88 13.20 13.30
CA LEU A 44 9.65 13.81 13.79
C LEU A 44 8.63 12.68 14.00
N ASP A 45 8.47 12.29 15.27
CA ASP A 45 7.60 11.18 15.69
C ASP A 45 6.15 11.63 15.76
N THR A 46 5.24 10.93 15.05
CA THR A 46 3.83 11.32 14.96
C THR A 46 2.90 10.55 15.90
N ARG A 47 3.40 9.57 16.65
CA ARG A 47 2.58 8.62 17.41
C ARG A 47 1.82 9.26 18.57
N ALA A 48 2.31 10.38 19.09
CA ALA A 48 1.63 11.13 20.14
C ALA A 48 0.30 11.75 19.65
N HIS A 49 0.18 12.02 18.35
CA HIS A 49 -1.04 12.53 17.73
C HIS A 49 -1.92 11.36 17.26
N ARG A 50 -2.63 10.75 18.21
CA ARG A 50 -3.45 9.55 18.02
C ARG A 50 -4.85 9.72 18.59
N GLY A 51 -5.77 8.89 18.10
CA GLY A 51 -7.17 8.84 18.50
C GLY A 51 -8.10 8.99 17.29
N ILE A 52 -9.26 8.34 17.39
CA ILE A 52 -10.37 8.51 16.46
C ILE A 52 -11.05 9.85 16.75
N VAL A 53 -11.19 10.68 15.72
CA VAL A 53 -11.79 12.03 15.80
C VAL A 53 -13.30 11.93 15.63
N ALA A 54 -13.75 11.17 14.63
CA ALA A 54 -15.15 10.93 14.34
C ALA A 54 -15.30 9.56 13.67
N TYR A 55 -16.39 8.87 13.94
CA TYR A 55 -16.74 7.64 13.25
C TYR A 55 -18.25 7.57 13.08
N ASP A 56 -18.69 7.48 11.83
CA ASP A 56 -20.08 7.23 11.48
C ASP A 56 -20.16 5.84 10.79
N PRO A 57 -20.59 4.80 11.52
CA PRO A 57 -20.73 3.47 10.95
C PRO A 57 -21.79 3.39 9.85
N ALA A 58 -22.84 4.21 9.87
CA ALA A 58 -23.91 4.18 8.88
C ALA A 58 -23.42 4.79 7.55
N GLU A 59 -22.62 5.85 7.62
CA GLU A 59 -22.01 6.50 6.45
C GLU A 59 -20.75 5.78 5.95
N LEU A 60 -20.26 4.77 6.67
CA LEU A 60 -19.03 4.04 6.36
C LEU A 60 -17.79 4.97 6.28
N VAL A 61 -17.69 5.94 7.18
CA VAL A 61 -16.57 6.88 7.23
C VAL A 61 -16.00 6.98 8.63
N ILE A 62 -14.67 6.84 8.72
CA ILE A 62 -13.91 7.06 9.95
C ILE A 62 -12.86 8.16 9.72
N THR A 63 -12.79 9.09 10.65
CA THR A 63 -11.76 10.13 10.72
C THR A 63 -10.90 9.91 11.94
N ALA A 64 -9.58 9.79 11.75
CA ALA A 64 -8.65 9.56 12.85
C ALA A 64 -7.32 10.27 12.63
N LYS A 65 -6.63 10.53 13.75
CA LYS A 65 -5.31 11.14 13.78
C LYS A 65 -4.26 10.18 13.21
N SER A 66 -3.23 10.71 12.57
CA SER A 66 -2.26 9.95 11.78
C SER A 66 -1.41 8.98 12.62
N GLY A 67 -1.16 9.31 13.89
CA GLY A 67 -0.47 8.46 14.85
C GLY A 67 -1.31 7.33 15.44
N THR A 68 -2.60 7.25 15.11
CA THR A 68 -3.50 6.20 15.63
C THR A 68 -3.02 4.82 15.17
N PRO A 69 -2.83 3.86 16.10
CA PRO A 69 -2.46 2.50 15.75
C PRO A 69 -3.46 1.88 14.77
N LEU A 70 -2.95 1.24 13.72
CA LEU A 70 -3.79 0.61 12.70
C LEU A 70 -4.67 -0.50 13.30
N ALA A 71 -4.14 -1.25 14.28
CA ALA A 71 -4.89 -2.27 15.01
C ALA A 71 -6.06 -1.70 15.83
N GLU A 72 -5.96 -0.46 16.33
CA GLU A 72 -7.05 0.21 17.05
C GLU A 72 -8.19 0.58 16.10
N ILE A 73 -7.84 1.09 14.91
CA ILE A 73 -8.81 1.35 13.83
C ILE A 73 -9.52 0.05 13.44
N GLU A 74 -8.79 -1.01 13.13
CA GLU A 74 -9.37 -2.29 12.73
C GLU A 74 -10.24 -2.93 13.82
N ALA A 75 -9.84 -2.81 15.09
CA ALA A 75 -10.64 -3.27 16.21
C ALA A 75 -11.99 -2.54 16.29
N THR A 76 -11.96 -1.20 16.19
CA THR A 76 -13.16 -0.36 16.20
C THR A 76 -14.10 -0.70 15.04
N LEU A 77 -13.56 -0.84 13.83
CA LEU A 77 -14.37 -1.20 12.65
C LEU A 77 -15.01 -2.59 12.81
N ARG A 78 -14.27 -3.54 13.41
CA ARG A 78 -14.76 -4.91 13.61
C ARG A 78 -15.96 -4.97 14.55
N GLU A 79 -16.06 -4.08 15.54
CA GLU A 79 -17.23 -3.98 16.44
C GLU A 79 -18.53 -3.67 15.68
N HIS A 80 -18.41 -2.99 14.54
CA HIS A 80 -19.53 -2.65 13.65
C HIS A 80 -19.60 -3.55 12.41
N GLY A 81 -18.86 -4.67 12.38
CA GLY A 81 -18.84 -5.57 11.23
C GLY A 81 -18.25 -4.93 9.97
N GLN A 82 -17.30 -4.00 10.12
CA GLN A 82 -16.65 -3.27 9.02
C GLN A 82 -15.15 -3.59 8.95
N MET A 83 -14.51 -3.17 7.86
CA MET A 83 -13.09 -3.38 7.59
C MET A 83 -12.48 -2.27 6.72
N LEU A 84 -11.15 -2.19 6.75
CA LEU A 84 -10.39 -1.43 5.77
C LEU A 84 -10.34 -2.18 4.42
N PRO A 85 -10.89 -1.63 3.33
CA PRO A 85 -11.06 -2.34 2.07
C PRO A 85 -9.77 -2.86 1.42
N PHE A 86 -8.68 -2.11 1.55
CA PHE A 86 -7.40 -2.43 0.91
C PHE A 86 -6.50 -3.38 1.75
N GLU A 87 -7.01 -3.91 2.87
CA GLU A 87 -6.31 -4.87 3.73
C GLU A 87 -4.84 -4.48 4.01
N PRO A 88 -4.59 -3.35 4.67
CA PRO A 88 -3.23 -2.84 4.81
C PRO A 88 -2.33 -3.79 5.60
N PRO A 89 -1.09 -4.02 5.16
CA PRO A 89 -0.13 -4.77 5.93
C PRO A 89 0.44 -3.94 7.07
N HIS A 90 0.61 -4.57 8.22
CA HIS A 90 1.14 -3.93 9.42
C HIS A 90 2.67 -3.91 9.34
N PHE A 91 3.28 -5.04 8.98
CA PHE A 91 4.72 -5.30 9.01
C PHE A 91 5.35 -5.07 10.39
N GLY A 92 4.56 -5.26 11.45
CA GLY A 92 4.96 -5.08 12.85
C GLY A 92 3.89 -4.38 13.67
N ARG A 93 3.97 -4.52 15.01
CA ARG A 93 2.93 -4.07 15.96
C ARG A 93 2.72 -2.55 16.03
N GLY A 94 3.68 -1.77 15.53
CA GLY A 94 3.66 -0.32 15.62
C GLY A 94 2.92 0.41 14.49
N ALA A 95 2.33 -0.29 13.52
CA ALA A 95 1.73 0.34 12.34
C ALA A 95 0.68 1.40 12.73
N THR A 96 0.70 2.54 12.05
CA THR A 96 -0.17 3.70 12.30
C THR A 96 -0.93 4.06 11.04
N LEU A 97 -2.12 4.66 11.16
CA LEU A 97 -2.95 5.07 10.02
C LEU A 97 -2.20 5.97 9.02
N GLY A 98 -1.49 7.00 9.51
CA GLY A 98 -0.71 7.92 8.66
C GLY A 98 0.40 7.20 7.90
N GLY A 99 1.18 6.36 8.60
CA GLY A 99 2.23 5.54 7.98
C GLY A 99 1.68 4.51 6.98
N CYS A 100 0.48 3.98 7.22
CA CYS A 100 -0.22 3.09 6.31
C CYS A 100 -0.56 3.80 5.00
N ILE A 101 -1.25 4.94 5.07
CA ILE A 101 -1.62 5.72 3.88
C ILE A 101 -0.36 6.23 3.17
N ALA A 102 0.58 6.86 3.87
CA ALA A 102 1.80 7.39 3.27
C ALA A 102 2.63 6.31 2.54
N ALA A 103 2.65 5.07 3.04
CA ALA A 103 3.29 3.96 2.34
C ALA A 103 2.50 3.44 1.14
N GLY A 104 1.16 3.50 1.20
CA GLY A 104 0.27 3.09 0.12
C GLY A 104 0.36 1.60 -0.24
N ILE A 105 0.92 0.77 0.64
CA ILE A 105 0.98 -0.68 0.46
C ILE A 105 -0.38 -1.27 0.85
N ALA A 106 -0.86 -2.22 0.04
CA ALA A 106 -2.15 -2.87 0.21
C ALA A 106 -2.02 -4.39 0.19
N GLY A 107 -3.02 -5.07 0.73
CA GLY A 107 -3.11 -6.53 0.76
C GLY A 107 -3.77 -7.15 -0.48
N PRO A 108 -4.08 -8.46 -0.41
CA PRO A 108 -4.60 -9.24 -1.52
C PRO A 108 -5.90 -8.71 -2.14
N ARG A 109 -6.76 -8.04 -1.36
CA ARG A 109 -8.05 -7.50 -1.81
C ARG A 109 -7.97 -6.29 -2.75
N ARG A 110 -6.81 -5.64 -2.85
CA ARG A 110 -6.63 -4.37 -3.59
C ARG A 110 -7.22 -4.40 -5.00
N ALA A 111 -7.01 -5.48 -5.75
CA ALA A 111 -7.43 -5.53 -7.17
C ALA A 111 -8.94 -5.48 -7.38
N TRP A 112 -9.74 -5.93 -6.40
CA TRP A 112 -11.19 -5.99 -6.51
C TRP A 112 -11.92 -4.87 -5.76
N THR A 113 -11.23 -4.18 -4.85
CA THR A 113 -11.85 -3.13 -4.02
C THR A 113 -11.23 -1.76 -4.20
N GLY A 114 -9.92 -1.68 -4.44
CA GLY A 114 -9.19 -0.44 -4.61
C GLY A 114 -7.93 -0.36 -3.75
N ALA A 115 -7.07 0.60 -4.07
CA ALA A 115 -5.86 0.95 -3.34
C ALA A 115 -6.16 1.92 -2.18
N PRO A 116 -5.23 2.13 -1.23
CA PRO A 116 -5.43 3.04 -0.11
C PRO A 116 -5.93 4.43 -0.53
N ARG A 117 -5.37 4.97 -1.63
CA ARG A 117 -5.77 6.25 -2.21
C ARG A 117 -7.24 6.31 -2.62
N ASP A 118 -7.85 5.20 -3.01
CA ASP A 118 -9.24 5.17 -3.50
C ASP A 118 -10.25 5.35 -2.36
N PHE A 119 -9.78 5.24 -1.11
CA PHE A 119 -10.59 5.33 0.10
C PHE A 119 -10.27 6.55 0.97
N VAL A 120 -9.30 7.39 0.61
CA VAL A 120 -9.05 8.66 1.31
C VAL A 120 -10.04 9.70 0.81
N LEU A 121 -10.93 10.16 1.70
CA LEU A 121 -11.95 11.17 1.42
C LEU A 121 -11.48 12.59 1.75
N GLY A 122 -10.59 12.70 2.74
CA GLY A 122 -10.01 13.97 3.17
C GLY A 122 -8.81 13.78 4.09
N ALA A 123 -8.03 14.84 4.23
CA ALA A 123 -6.83 14.86 5.05
C ALA A 123 -6.57 16.26 5.60
N VAL A 124 -6.01 16.29 6.81
CA VAL A 124 -5.37 17.48 7.39
C VAL A 124 -3.87 17.26 7.34
N VAL A 125 -3.13 18.19 6.75
CA VAL A 125 -1.70 18.05 6.48
C VAL A 125 -0.97 19.33 6.85
N MET A 126 0.21 19.21 7.44
CA MET A 126 1.13 20.32 7.65
C MET A 126 2.19 20.35 6.55
N ASN A 127 2.32 21.49 5.87
CA ASN A 127 3.29 21.70 4.79
C ASN A 127 4.68 22.08 5.33
N GLY A 128 5.67 22.27 4.44
CA GLY A 128 7.04 22.64 4.78
C GLY A 128 7.18 24.03 5.43
N HIS A 129 6.14 24.85 5.41
CA HIS A 129 6.10 26.12 6.14
C HIS A 129 5.50 26.00 7.54
N GLY A 130 5.14 24.80 8.00
CA GLY A 130 4.44 24.58 9.27
C GLY A 130 2.94 24.92 9.23
N GLN A 131 2.40 25.26 8.06
CA GLN A 131 0.99 25.64 7.91
C GLN A 131 0.11 24.39 7.84
N VAL A 132 -0.99 24.40 8.59
CA VAL A 132 -2.03 23.36 8.53
C VAL A 132 -2.96 23.62 7.36
N LEU A 133 -3.10 22.62 6.49
CA LEU A 133 -3.91 22.63 5.28
C LEU A 133 -4.98 21.54 5.36
N HIS A 134 -6.19 21.87 4.92
CA HIS A 134 -7.33 20.95 4.90
C HIS A 134 -7.66 20.60 3.44
N PHE A 135 -7.75 19.31 3.15
CA PHE A 135 -8.08 18.80 1.82
C PHE A 135 -9.22 17.79 1.91
N GLY A 136 -10.16 17.87 0.98
CA GLY A 136 -11.30 16.96 0.95
C GLY A 136 -12.35 17.26 2.02
N GLY A 137 -13.20 16.27 2.29
CA GLY A 137 -14.28 16.37 3.27
C GLY A 137 -15.12 15.09 3.31
N GLN A 138 -15.99 14.97 4.32
CA GLN A 138 -16.91 13.82 4.46
C GLN A 138 -18.13 13.90 3.51
N VAL A 139 -18.15 14.86 2.58
CA VAL A 139 -19.33 15.15 1.73
C VAL A 139 -19.30 14.39 0.40
N VAL A 140 -20.47 13.90 -0.01
CA VAL A 140 -20.69 13.05 -1.20
C VAL A 140 -20.27 13.69 -2.52
N LYS A 141 -20.21 15.03 -2.59
CA LYS A 141 -19.74 15.76 -3.78
C LYS A 141 -18.60 16.68 -3.39
N ASN A 142 -17.40 16.33 -3.83
CA ASN A 142 -16.23 17.17 -3.76
C ASN A 142 -15.66 17.36 -5.17
N VAL A 143 -16.20 18.36 -5.89
CA VAL A 143 -15.89 18.63 -7.31
C VAL A 143 -15.06 19.89 -7.53
N ALA A 144 -14.56 20.51 -6.45
CA ALA A 144 -13.76 21.73 -6.50
C ALA A 144 -12.30 21.45 -6.15
N GLY A 145 -11.37 21.86 -7.03
CA GLY A 145 -9.93 21.79 -6.80
C GLY A 145 -9.30 20.43 -7.14
N TYR A 146 -8.02 20.30 -6.83
CA TYR A 146 -7.25 19.07 -7.03
C TYR A 146 -7.42 18.13 -5.83
N ASP A 147 -7.50 16.83 -6.10
CA ASP A 147 -7.64 15.82 -5.05
C ASP A 147 -6.28 15.49 -4.38
N VAL A 148 -5.83 16.43 -3.56
CA VAL A 148 -4.58 16.32 -2.80
C VAL A 148 -4.62 15.18 -1.79
N ALA A 149 -5.78 14.89 -1.21
CA ALA A 149 -5.91 13.86 -0.17
C ALA A 149 -5.49 12.49 -0.72
N ARG A 150 -5.85 12.18 -1.97
CA ARG A 150 -5.41 10.96 -2.67
C ARG A 150 -3.91 10.94 -2.98
N LEU A 151 -3.27 12.10 -3.21
CA LEU A 151 -1.83 12.20 -3.50
C LEU A 151 -0.94 11.87 -2.29
N LEU A 152 -1.49 11.93 -1.07
CA LEU A 152 -0.75 11.57 0.14
C LEU A 152 -0.45 10.09 0.21
N ALA A 153 -1.29 9.26 -0.40
CA ALA A 153 -1.04 7.84 -0.51
C ALA A 153 0.16 7.56 -1.42
N GLU A 154 1.05 6.66 -1.00
CA GLU A 154 2.33 6.37 -1.68
C GLU A 154 3.32 7.56 -1.72
N SER A 155 3.03 8.68 -1.07
CA SER A 155 3.95 9.84 -1.00
C SER A 155 5.19 9.59 -0.14
N LEU A 156 5.17 8.55 0.69
CA LEU A 156 6.17 8.27 1.73
C LEU A 156 6.46 9.49 2.62
N GLY A 157 5.46 10.35 2.86
CA GLY A 157 5.58 11.56 3.67
C GLY A 157 6.40 12.68 3.05
N THR A 158 6.72 12.59 1.75
CA THR A 158 7.50 13.63 1.05
C THR A 158 6.71 14.90 0.74
N LEU A 159 5.37 14.84 0.83
CA LEU A 159 4.47 15.95 0.51
C LEU A 159 3.88 16.63 1.76
N GLY A 160 4.30 16.25 2.96
CA GLY A 160 3.82 16.87 4.19
C GLY A 160 3.60 15.90 5.34
N LEU A 161 3.43 16.48 6.52
CA LEU A 161 3.08 15.78 7.73
C LEU A 161 1.57 15.58 7.80
N ILE A 162 1.12 14.34 7.61
CA ILE A 162 -0.30 13.99 7.76
C ILE A 162 -0.65 14.11 9.25
N LEU A 163 -1.66 14.90 9.57
CA LEU A 163 -2.21 15.08 10.92
C LEU A 163 -3.46 14.21 11.09
N GLU A 164 -4.42 14.31 10.17
CA GLU A 164 -5.68 13.57 10.23
C GLU A 164 -6.06 13.02 8.86
N LEU A 165 -6.81 11.91 8.86
CA LEU A 165 -7.31 11.25 7.66
C LEU A 165 -8.76 10.85 7.86
N SER A 166 -9.60 11.21 6.90
CA SER A 166 -10.96 10.71 6.74
C SER A 166 -10.97 9.64 5.66
N ILE A 167 -11.33 8.41 6.01
CA ILE A 167 -11.31 7.27 5.10
C ILE A 167 -12.67 6.57 5.03
N LYS A 168 -13.01 6.13 3.83
CA LYS A 168 -14.16 5.25 3.59
C LYS A 168 -13.80 3.81 3.98
N VAL A 169 -14.71 3.15 4.68
CA VAL A 169 -14.60 1.74 5.08
C VAL A 169 -15.66 0.91 4.36
N LEU A 170 -15.59 -0.42 4.48
CA LEU A 170 -16.59 -1.33 3.90
C LEU A 170 -17.15 -2.28 4.95
N PRO A 171 -18.39 -2.77 4.79
CA PRO A 171 -18.87 -3.93 5.52
C PRO A 171 -17.95 -5.14 5.29
N ARG A 172 -17.79 -5.97 6.32
CA ARG A 172 -17.16 -7.28 6.17
C ARG A 172 -18.08 -8.21 5.39
N PRO A 173 -17.54 -9.06 4.51
CA PRO A 173 -18.33 -10.08 3.84
C PRO A 173 -18.92 -11.05 4.87
N VAL A 174 -20.14 -11.54 4.60
CA VAL A 174 -20.86 -12.47 5.48
C VAL A 174 -20.24 -13.86 5.44
N ALA A 175 -19.76 -14.26 4.25
CA ALA A 175 -19.11 -15.55 4.03
C ALA A 175 -17.83 -15.37 3.22
N GLU A 176 -16.85 -16.24 3.50
CA GLU A 176 -15.60 -16.35 2.76
C GLU A 176 -15.27 -17.82 2.50
N ALA A 177 -14.68 -18.11 1.35
CA ALA A 177 -14.14 -19.43 1.01
C ALA A 177 -12.87 -19.28 0.16
N THR A 178 -11.95 -20.23 0.29
CA THR A 178 -10.76 -20.29 -0.57
C THR A 178 -10.78 -21.59 -1.37
N LEU A 179 -10.47 -21.46 -2.66
CA LEU A 179 -10.36 -22.57 -3.61
C LEU A 179 -8.92 -22.67 -4.11
N LYS A 180 -8.41 -23.88 -4.26
CA LYS A 180 -7.10 -24.18 -4.88
C LYS A 180 -7.31 -24.91 -6.21
N PHE A 181 -6.42 -24.60 -7.15
CA PHE A 181 -6.37 -25.23 -8.46
C PHE A 181 -4.92 -25.49 -8.84
N ASP A 182 -4.60 -26.71 -9.25
CA ASP A 182 -3.31 -27.02 -9.86
C ASP A 182 -3.32 -26.57 -11.32
N MET A 183 -2.46 -25.60 -11.63
CA MET A 183 -2.34 -25.06 -12.98
C MET A 183 -1.02 -24.34 -13.20
N HIS A 184 -0.54 -24.40 -14.43
CA HIS A 184 0.64 -23.65 -14.85
C HIS A 184 0.39 -22.12 -14.83
N ALA A 185 1.47 -21.33 -14.74
CA ALA A 185 1.39 -19.86 -14.65
C ALA A 185 0.54 -19.25 -15.77
N THR A 186 0.78 -19.68 -17.01
CA THR A 186 0.08 -19.23 -18.22
C THR A 186 -1.43 -19.49 -18.12
N ASP A 187 -1.82 -20.69 -17.67
CA ASP A 187 -3.23 -21.03 -17.47
C ASP A 187 -3.85 -20.23 -16.33
N GLY A 188 -3.09 -19.96 -15.27
CA GLY A 188 -3.48 -19.07 -14.18
C GLY A 188 -3.80 -17.66 -14.65
N VAL A 189 -2.93 -17.05 -15.45
CA VAL A 189 -3.19 -15.73 -16.05
C VAL A 189 -4.45 -15.76 -16.90
N ARG A 190 -4.58 -16.74 -17.80
CA ARG A 190 -5.77 -16.89 -18.66
C ARG A 190 -7.05 -17.04 -17.84
N LYS A 191 -7.07 -17.92 -16.84
CA LYS A 191 -8.24 -18.18 -15.99
C LYS A 191 -8.63 -16.98 -15.14
N LEU A 192 -7.65 -16.26 -14.59
CA LEU A 192 -7.93 -15.03 -13.82
C LEU A 192 -8.57 -13.94 -14.68
N ASN A 193 -8.15 -13.78 -15.94
CA ASN A 193 -8.77 -12.83 -16.85
C ASN A 193 -10.16 -13.28 -17.31
N GLU A 194 -10.35 -14.58 -17.60
CA GLU A 194 -11.66 -15.17 -17.89
C GLU A 194 -12.64 -14.92 -16.73
N TRP A 195 -12.26 -15.28 -15.51
CA TRP A 195 -13.08 -15.09 -14.30
C TRP A 195 -13.30 -13.61 -13.95
N GLY A 196 -12.33 -12.74 -14.25
CA GLY A 196 -12.46 -11.29 -14.10
C GLY A 196 -13.56 -10.67 -14.99
N GLY A 197 -13.95 -11.35 -16.07
CA GLY A 197 -15.07 -10.96 -16.93
C GLY A 197 -16.46 -11.40 -16.43
N HIS A 198 -16.52 -12.11 -15.30
CA HIS A 198 -17.76 -12.65 -14.74
C HIS A 198 -18.10 -12.01 -13.38
N PRO A 199 -19.38 -11.97 -12.98
CA PRO A 199 -19.82 -11.41 -11.70
C PRO A 199 -19.53 -12.35 -10.52
N LEU A 200 -18.28 -12.80 -10.39
CA LEU A 200 -17.84 -13.69 -9.32
C LEU A 200 -17.40 -12.87 -8.10
N PRO A 201 -17.66 -13.34 -6.86
CA PRO A 201 -17.31 -12.64 -5.63
C PRO A 201 -15.82 -12.80 -5.29
N ILE A 202 -14.92 -12.68 -6.26
CA ILE A 202 -13.49 -12.83 -6.06
C ILE A 202 -12.96 -11.60 -5.32
N THR A 203 -12.14 -11.84 -4.31
CA THR A 203 -11.57 -10.79 -3.45
C THR A 203 -10.09 -11.02 -3.13
N GLY A 204 -9.46 -11.98 -3.79
CA GLY A 204 -8.05 -12.34 -3.58
C GLY A 204 -7.65 -13.44 -4.56
N ASN A 205 -6.42 -13.40 -5.04
CA ASN A 205 -5.79 -14.54 -5.70
C ASN A 205 -4.30 -14.57 -5.35
N ALA A 206 -3.71 -15.75 -5.39
CA ALA A 206 -2.28 -15.93 -5.34
C ALA A 206 -1.89 -17.19 -6.10
N TRP A 207 -0.99 -17.07 -7.08
CA TRP A 207 -0.39 -18.21 -7.76
C TRP A 207 1.08 -18.32 -7.38
N ARG A 208 1.52 -19.51 -6.97
CA ARG A 208 2.93 -19.89 -6.82
C ARG A 208 3.10 -21.40 -6.98
N ASP A 209 4.26 -21.82 -7.46
CA ASP A 209 4.67 -23.24 -7.51
C ASP A 209 3.63 -24.18 -8.16
N GLY A 210 2.92 -23.71 -9.20
CA GLY A 210 1.93 -24.51 -9.92
C GLY A 210 0.54 -24.57 -9.29
N THR A 211 0.28 -23.83 -8.22
CA THR A 211 -1.03 -23.77 -7.57
C THR A 211 -1.59 -22.35 -7.55
N LEU A 212 -2.83 -22.17 -8.03
CA LEU A 212 -3.61 -20.95 -7.88
C LEU A 212 -4.57 -21.07 -6.69
N ALA A 213 -4.41 -20.20 -5.70
CA ALA A 213 -5.40 -19.96 -4.65
C ALA A 213 -6.31 -18.78 -5.02
N LEU A 214 -7.61 -18.93 -4.81
CA LEU A 214 -8.63 -17.91 -5.10
C LEU A 214 -9.54 -17.71 -3.89
N ARG A 215 -9.66 -16.46 -3.42
CA ARG A 215 -10.56 -16.09 -2.31
C ARG A 215 -11.87 -15.55 -2.85
N LEU A 216 -12.96 -16.14 -2.37
CA LEU A 216 -14.33 -15.71 -2.62
C LEU A 216 -14.90 -15.11 -1.34
N ALA A 217 -15.44 -13.89 -1.38
CA ALA A 217 -16.04 -13.30 -0.19
C ALA A 217 -17.22 -12.38 -0.54
N SER A 218 -18.41 -12.69 -0.02
CA SER A 218 -19.67 -11.95 -0.25
C SER A 218 -20.78 -12.48 0.67
N ALA A 219 -22.04 -12.38 0.25
CA ALA A 219 -23.15 -13.11 0.84
C ALA A 219 -22.98 -14.64 0.67
N GLU A 220 -23.50 -15.42 1.61
CA GLU A 220 -23.32 -16.88 1.64
C GLU A 220 -23.80 -17.57 0.36
N ALA A 221 -24.97 -17.19 -0.17
CA ALA A 221 -25.50 -17.75 -1.41
C ALA A 221 -24.58 -17.48 -2.62
N ALA A 222 -23.99 -16.28 -2.71
CA ALA A 222 -23.09 -15.92 -3.81
C ALA A 222 -21.78 -16.72 -3.73
N VAL A 223 -21.21 -16.87 -2.53
CA VAL A 223 -20.01 -17.69 -2.31
C VAL A 223 -20.30 -19.16 -2.65
N LYS A 224 -21.44 -19.71 -2.20
CA LYS A 224 -21.83 -21.09 -2.50
C LYS A 224 -21.99 -21.34 -4.00
N THR A 225 -22.68 -20.45 -4.70
CA THR A 225 -22.84 -20.54 -6.17
C THR A 225 -21.49 -20.48 -6.87
N ALA A 226 -20.65 -19.50 -6.53
CA ALA A 226 -19.33 -19.35 -7.14
C ALA A 226 -18.43 -20.57 -6.91
N ARG A 227 -18.46 -21.20 -5.73
CA ARG A 227 -17.74 -22.45 -5.46
C ARG A 227 -18.19 -23.59 -6.37
N ASN A 228 -19.50 -23.75 -6.56
CA ASN A 228 -20.05 -24.79 -7.42
C ASN A 228 -19.69 -24.56 -8.90
N THR A 229 -19.68 -23.30 -9.34
CA THR A 229 -19.36 -22.93 -10.72
C THR A 229 -17.87 -23.05 -11.02
N LEU A 230 -17.00 -22.61 -10.11
CA LEU A 230 -15.56 -22.59 -10.32
C LEU A 230 -14.92 -23.96 -10.11
N GLY A 231 -15.46 -24.77 -9.19
CA GLY A 231 -14.83 -26.01 -8.75
C GLY A 231 -13.55 -25.75 -7.93
N GLY A 232 -12.59 -26.66 -8.04
CA GLY A 232 -11.34 -26.60 -7.26
C GLY A 232 -11.45 -27.23 -5.88
N GLU A 233 -10.30 -27.42 -5.25
CA GLU A 233 -10.22 -27.97 -3.90
C GLU A 233 -10.54 -26.88 -2.88
N VAL A 234 -11.46 -27.18 -1.96
CA VAL A 234 -11.84 -26.26 -0.89
C VAL A 234 -10.79 -26.31 0.21
N VAL A 235 -10.23 -25.16 0.55
CA VAL A 235 -9.24 -25.04 1.62
C VAL A 235 -9.95 -24.87 2.96
N ASP A 236 -9.44 -25.53 4.01
CA ASP A 236 -9.89 -25.30 5.38
C ASP A 236 -9.81 -23.81 5.75
N ALA A 237 -10.79 -23.32 6.52
CA ALA A 237 -10.90 -21.90 6.83
C ALA A 237 -9.72 -21.36 7.65
N VAL A 238 -9.14 -22.17 8.55
CA VAL A 238 -7.99 -21.77 9.38
C VAL A 238 -6.72 -21.72 8.53
N GLU A 239 -6.54 -22.68 7.62
CA GLU A 239 -5.43 -22.67 6.66
C GLU A 239 -5.54 -21.48 5.70
N ALA A 240 -6.75 -21.22 5.19
CA ALA A 240 -7.02 -20.09 4.31
C ALA A 240 -6.72 -18.74 4.98
N ASP A 241 -7.20 -18.52 6.21
CA ASP A 241 -6.95 -17.28 6.96
C ASP A 241 -5.44 -17.07 7.18
N ARG A 242 -4.72 -18.12 7.60
CA ARG A 242 -3.26 -18.08 7.76
C ARG A 242 -2.56 -17.72 6.45
N PHE A 243 -3.00 -18.28 5.33
CA PHE A 243 -2.43 -18.00 4.01
C PHE A 243 -2.64 -16.54 3.60
N TRP A 244 -3.85 -16.01 3.68
CA TRP A 244 -4.13 -14.62 3.28
C TRP A 244 -3.49 -13.59 4.21
N ILE A 245 -3.44 -13.86 5.52
CA ILE A 245 -2.66 -13.05 6.47
C ILE A 245 -1.17 -13.15 6.12
N GLY A 246 -0.67 -14.34 5.77
CA GLY A 246 0.71 -14.58 5.37
C GLY A 246 1.13 -13.80 4.13
N LEU A 247 0.26 -13.72 3.12
CA LEU A 247 0.49 -12.89 1.94
C LEU A 247 0.46 -11.40 2.28
N ARG A 248 -0.54 -10.95 3.04
CA ARG A 248 -0.66 -9.55 3.48
C ARG A 248 0.58 -9.11 4.26
N GLU A 249 0.93 -9.83 5.32
CA GLU A 249 2.05 -9.48 6.20
C GLU A 249 3.42 -9.89 5.64
N GLN A 250 3.47 -10.57 4.50
CA GLN A 250 4.66 -11.20 3.92
C GLN A 250 5.38 -12.14 4.88
N THR A 251 4.61 -12.99 5.54
CA THR A 251 5.10 -14.11 6.37
C THR A 251 4.85 -15.48 5.71
N ASP A 252 4.21 -15.54 4.54
CA ASP A 252 4.16 -16.75 3.71
C ASP A 252 5.58 -17.22 3.36
N PRO A 253 5.84 -18.56 3.27
CA PRO A 253 7.16 -19.10 2.95
C PRO A 253 7.84 -18.49 1.72
N PHE A 254 7.09 -18.04 0.72
CA PHE A 254 7.64 -17.35 -0.44
C PHE A 254 8.49 -16.13 -0.05
N PHE A 255 8.11 -15.37 0.97
CA PHE A 255 8.80 -14.15 1.40
C PHE A 255 9.88 -14.39 2.46
N ALA A 256 10.04 -15.63 2.95
CA ALA A 256 10.83 -15.93 4.14
C ALA A 256 12.34 -15.75 3.92
N VAL A 257 12.84 -16.02 2.70
CA VAL A 257 14.27 -16.02 2.39
C VAL A 257 14.55 -15.11 1.20
N ILE A 258 15.32 -14.05 1.45
CA ILE A 258 15.95 -13.22 0.42
C ILE A 258 17.45 -13.37 0.62
N GLU A 259 18.12 -14.06 -0.29
CA GLU A 259 19.57 -14.26 -0.21
C GLU A 259 20.33 -12.94 -0.25
N PRO A 260 21.56 -12.87 0.30
CA PRO A 260 22.32 -11.62 0.39
C PRO A 260 22.44 -10.85 -0.92
N ARG A 261 22.57 -11.57 -2.04
CA ARG A 261 22.71 -11.01 -3.40
C ARG A 261 21.42 -11.07 -4.21
N SER A 262 20.28 -11.26 -3.57
CA SER A 262 18.96 -11.22 -4.24
C SER A 262 18.11 -10.06 -3.73
N ALA A 263 17.09 -9.71 -4.49
CA ALA A 263 16.06 -8.78 -4.07
C ALA A 263 14.67 -9.35 -4.35
N LEU A 264 13.73 -8.96 -3.48
CA LEU A 264 12.30 -9.10 -3.72
C LEU A 264 11.84 -7.89 -4.53
N TRP A 265 11.45 -8.14 -5.76
CA TRP A 265 10.89 -7.17 -6.69
C TRP A 265 9.37 -7.21 -6.67
N ARG A 266 8.75 -6.03 -6.74
CA ARG A 266 7.33 -5.85 -7.03
C ARG A 266 7.18 -5.32 -8.44
N LEU A 267 6.66 -6.14 -9.34
CA LEU A 267 6.32 -5.72 -10.69
C LEU A 267 4.81 -5.45 -10.77
N ALA A 268 4.47 -4.33 -11.38
CA ALA A 268 3.10 -4.00 -11.76
C ALA A 268 3.01 -4.11 -13.28
N LEU A 269 2.23 -5.08 -13.75
CA LEU A 269 2.05 -5.44 -15.15
C LEU A 269 0.56 -5.37 -15.52
N PRO A 270 0.22 -5.31 -16.82
CA PRO A 270 -1.13 -5.62 -17.28
C PRO A 270 -1.58 -7.01 -16.79
N SER A 271 -2.86 -7.18 -16.45
CA SER A 271 -3.38 -8.47 -15.95
C SER A 271 -3.24 -9.61 -16.96
N ILE A 272 -3.18 -9.27 -18.26
CA ILE A 272 -3.00 -10.18 -19.39
C ILE A 272 -1.53 -10.47 -19.72
N ALA A 273 -0.57 -9.90 -18.99
CA ALA A 273 0.84 -10.09 -19.28
C ALA A 273 1.22 -11.57 -19.09
N GLU A 274 1.82 -12.15 -20.14
CA GLU A 274 2.37 -13.51 -20.11
C GLU A 274 3.42 -13.66 -19.00
N PRO A 275 3.60 -14.88 -18.45
CA PRO A 275 4.65 -15.15 -17.48
C PRO A 275 6.03 -14.71 -18.00
N LEU A 276 6.75 -13.94 -17.18
CA LEU A 276 8.07 -13.45 -17.57
C LEU A 276 9.11 -14.56 -17.47
N ASN A 277 10.02 -14.62 -18.44
CA ASN A 277 11.17 -15.51 -18.40
C ASN A 277 12.34 -14.85 -17.66
N LEU A 278 12.17 -14.65 -16.34
CA LEU A 278 13.21 -14.17 -15.44
C LEU A 278 13.62 -15.31 -14.49
N PRO A 279 14.91 -15.46 -14.15
CA PRO A 279 15.32 -16.47 -13.18
C PRO A 279 14.84 -16.06 -11.78
N GLY A 280 14.58 -17.05 -10.93
CA GLY A 280 14.17 -16.85 -9.53
C GLY A 280 12.74 -17.29 -9.22
N ALA A 281 12.37 -17.18 -7.95
CA ALA A 281 11.05 -17.57 -7.47
C ALA A 281 10.02 -16.47 -7.79
N GLN A 282 8.79 -16.88 -8.12
CA GLN A 282 7.71 -15.96 -8.49
C GLN A 282 6.41 -16.24 -7.74
N LEU A 283 5.67 -15.17 -7.46
CA LEU A 283 4.32 -15.22 -6.91
C LEU A 283 3.46 -14.18 -7.62
N MET A 284 2.26 -14.56 -8.07
CA MET A 284 1.35 -13.68 -8.80
C MET A 284 0.11 -13.36 -7.98
N GLU A 285 -0.23 -12.08 -7.83
CA GLU A 285 -1.45 -11.60 -7.16
C GLU A 285 -2.21 -10.62 -8.05
N TRP A 286 -3.32 -10.11 -7.53
CA TRP A 286 -4.09 -8.99 -8.09
C TRP A 286 -4.59 -9.25 -9.51
N GLY A 287 -5.23 -10.41 -9.72
CA GLY A 287 -5.74 -10.86 -11.02
C GLY A 287 -4.64 -11.10 -12.04
N GLY A 288 -3.39 -11.27 -11.59
CA GLY A 288 -2.27 -11.33 -12.50
C GLY A 288 -1.65 -9.95 -12.79
N ALA A 289 -1.99 -8.86 -12.11
CA ALA A 289 -1.30 -7.58 -12.31
C ALA A 289 -0.07 -7.37 -11.42
N GLN A 290 -0.01 -8.01 -10.24
CA GLN A 290 1.16 -7.96 -9.36
C GLN A 290 2.00 -9.22 -9.52
N ARG A 291 3.30 -9.05 -9.76
CA ARG A 291 4.28 -10.15 -9.66
C ARG A 291 5.29 -9.82 -8.59
N TRP A 292 5.40 -10.69 -7.61
CA TRP A 292 6.56 -10.75 -6.76
C TRP A 292 7.62 -11.63 -7.39
N TRP A 293 8.87 -11.19 -7.33
CA TRP A 293 9.98 -11.92 -7.91
C TRP A 293 11.19 -11.86 -6.98
N ILE A 294 11.73 -13.01 -6.58
CA ILE A 294 12.97 -13.09 -5.79
C ILE A 294 14.08 -13.55 -6.73
N THR A 295 15.03 -12.67 -7.02
CA THR A 295 16.10 -12.93 -8.00
C THR A 295 17.38 -12.15 -7.65
N ASP A 296 18.51 -12.68 -8.08
CA ASP A 296 19.83 -12.03 -8.08
C ASP A 296 20.13 -11.28 -9.39
N THR A 297 19.18 -11.32 -10.35
CA THR A 297 19.26 -10.58 -11.61
C THR A 297 19.51 -9.09 -11.35
N ASP A 298 20.33 -8.48 -12.20
CA ASP A 298 20.66 -7.07 -12.08
C ASP A 298 19.40 -6.18 -12.23
N PRO A 299 19.36 -5.01 -11.57
CA PRO A 299 18.21 -4.12 -11.61
C PRO A 299 17.78 -3.61 -13.00
N GLN A 300 18.71 -3.50 -13.95
CA GLN A 300 18.40 -2.99 -15.28
C GLN A 300 17.63 -4.04 -16.08
N THR A 301 18.09 -5.29 -16.05
CA THR A 301 17.43 -6.41 -16.72
C THR A 301 16.00 -6.60 -16.22
N VAL A 302 15.77 -6.63 -14.89
CA VAL A 302 14.42 -6.77 -14.32
C VAL A 302 13.47 -5.65 -14.80
N ARG A 303 13.95 -4.41 -14.86
CA ARG A 303 13.17 -3.26 -15.34
C ARG A 303 12.90 -3.31 -16.83
N ILE A 304 13.87 -3.74 -17.64
CA ILE A 304 13.69 -3.91 -19.08
C ILE A 304 12.61 -4.97 -19.34
N SER A 305 12.66 -6.11 -18.65
CA SER A 305 11.65 -7.17 -18.78
C SER A 305 10.26 -6.68 -18.37
N ALA A 306 10.15 -5.97 -17.24
CA ALA A 306 8.87 -5.39 -16.83
C ALA A 306 8.34 -4.36 -17.84
N LYS A 307 9.21 -3.50 -18.39
CA LYS A 307 8.86 -2.50 -19.40
C LYS A 307 8.41 -3.15 -20.72
N GLN A 308 9.10 -4.20 -21.17
CA GLN A 308 8.72 -4.96 -22.37
C GLN A 308 7.34 -5.62 -22.21
N ALA A 309 6.99 -6.02 -20.99
CA ALA A 309 5.66 -6.51 -20.64
C ALA A 309 4.62 -5.40 -20.38
N GLY A 310 4.96 -4.12 -20.65
CA GLY A 310 4.05 -2.98 -20.51
C GLY A 310 3.88 -2.46 -19.08
N GLY A 311 4.78 -2.81 -18.17
CA GLY A 311 4.71 -2.45 -16.76
C GLY A 311 5.98 -1.82 -16.20
N HIS A 312 6.12 -1.86 -14.87
CA HIS A 312 7.27 -1.31 -14.16
C HIS A 312 7.65 -2.17 -12.95
N ALA A 313 8.89 -2.03 -12.47
CA ALA A 313 9.44 -2.83 -11.37
C ALA A 313 10.01 -1.96 -10.25
N THR A 314 9.75 -2.35 -9.01
CA THR A 314 10.27 -1.68 -7.80
C THR A 314 11.00 -2.70 -6.94
N ILE A 315 12.19 -2.35 -6.44
CA ILE A 315 12.86 -3.14 -5.41
C ILE A 315 12.07 -2.98 -4.12
N PHE A 316 11.38 -4.02 -3.68
CA PHE A 316 10.54 -3.95 -2.50
C PHE A 316 11.35 -4.21 -1.22
N ARG A 317 12.14 -5.28 -1.23
CA ARG A 317 13.14 -5.61 -0.20
C ARG A 317 14.40 -6.13 -0.89
N ALA A 318 15.54 -5.97 -0.24
CA ALA A 318 16.84 -6.37 -0.79
C ALA A 318 17.64 -7.12 0.26
N GLY A 319 18.39 -8.14 -0.17
CA GLY A 319 19.41 -8.78 0.64
C GLY A 319 20.52 -7.80 1.00
N SER A 320 21.30 -8.15 2.03
CA SER A 320 22.33 -7.26 2.61
C SER A 320 23.46 -6.87 1.67
N ALA A 321 23.69 -7.63 0.59
CA ALA A 321 24.74 -7.42 -0.39
C ALA A 321 24.20 -7.17 -1.82
N TYR A 322 22.90 -6.91 -1.97
CA TYR A 322 22.29 -6.60 -3.26
C TYR A 322 22.59 -5.16 -3.67
N ASP A 323 22.98 -4.94 -4.93
CA ASP A 323 23.25 -3.60 -5.44
C ASP A 323 21.95 -2.78 -5.61
N ARG A 324 21.83 -1.71 -4.82
CA ARG A 324 20.70 -0.77 -4.86
C ARG A 324 21.05 0.56 -5.54
N ASN A 325 22.23 0.70 -6.14
CA ASN A 325 22.68 1.95 -6.77
C ASN A 325 21.82 2.37 -7.95
N ALA A 326 21.16 1.40 -8.62
CA ALA A 326 20.15 1.68 -9.65
C ALA A 326 18.87 2.33 -9.10
N GLY A 327 18.77 2.55 -7.79
CA GLY A 327 17.62 3.10 -7.08
C GLY A 327 16.50 2.09 -6.88
N VAL A 328 15.58 2.39 -5.97
CA VAL A 328 14.45 1.50 -5.63
C VAL A 328 13.34 1.53 -6.69
N PHE A 329 12.90 2.73 -7.06
CA PHE A 329 11.75 2.94 -7.94
C PHE A 329 12.17 2.99 -9.41
N THR A 330 11.26 2.60 -10.31
CA THR A 330 11.46 2.83 -11.74
C THR A 330 11.64 4.33 -12.00
N PRO A 331 12.68 4.77 -12.73
CA PRO A 331 12.86 6.17 -13.09
C PRO A 331 11.66 6.73 -13.85
N LEU A 332 11.24 7.95 -13.50
CA LEU A 332 10.13 8.61 -14.17
C LEU A 332 10.58 9.25 -15.50
N PRO A 333 9.76 9.21 -16.55
CA PRO A 333 9.90 10.09 -17.70
C PRO A 333 9.92 11.56 -17.29
N ALA A 334 10.64 12.39 -18.05
CA ALA A 334 10.85 13.81 -17.72
C ALA A 334 9.55 14.61 -17.46
N PRO A 335 8.44 14.43 -18.22
CA PRO A 335 7.20 15.14 -17.93
C PRO A 335 6.60 14.80 -16.56
N LEU A 336 6.61 13.53 -16.16
CA LEU A 336 6.12 13.11 -14.84
C LEU A 336 7.05 13.61 -13.73
N MET A 337 8.36 13.55 -13.95
CA MET A 337 9.34 14.10 -13.00
C MET A 337 9.12 15.61 -12.77
N LYS A 338 8.77 16.38 -13.81
CA LYS A 338 8.43 17.81 -13.69
C LYS A 338 7.22 18.03 -12.77
N ILE A 339 6.16 17.23 -12.92
CA ILE A 339 4.95 17.31 -12.08
C ILE A 339 5.31 17.00 -10.62
N HIS A 340 6.04 15.92 -10.38
CA HIS A 340 6.49 15.53 -9.05
C HIS A 340 7.32 16.62 -8.36
N ARG A 341 8.27 17.24 -9.09
CA ARG A 341 9.05 18.38 -8.57
C ARG A 341 8.16 19.59 -8.28
N GLY A 342 7.17 19.86 -9.12
CA GLY A 342 6.19 20.92 -8.89
C GLY A 342 5.38 20.70 -7.60
N LEU A 343 4.88 19.48 -7.38
CA LEU A 343 4.22 19.10 -6.13
C LEU A 343 5.14 19.25 -4.93
N LYS A 344 6.38 18.77 -5.02
CA LYS A 344 7.37 18.94 -3.96
C LYS A 344 7.60 20.41 -3.63
N THR A 345 7.80 21.26 -4.63
CA THR A 345 7.97 22.71 -4.43
C THR A 345 6.75 23.37 -3.78
N ALA A 346 5.54 22.94 -4.12
CA ALA A 346 4.31 23.50 -3.56
C ALA A 346 4.10 23.12 -2.09
N PHE A 347 4.45 21.89 -1.69
CA PHE A 347 4.21 21.39 -0.34
C PHE A 347 5.41 21.51 0.59
N ASP A 348 6.63 21.44 0.07
CA ASP A 348 7.89 21.44 0.83
C ASP A 348 9.01 22.06 -0.03
N PRO A 349 8.99 23.40 -0.21
CA PRO A 349 9.96 24.09 -1.07
C PRO A 349 11.41 23.97 -0.57
N ALA A 350 11.62 23.83 0.74
CA ALA A 350 12.94 23.61 1.33
C ALA A 350 13.40 22.13 1.28
N ARG A 351 12.54 21.23 0.78
CA ARG A 351 12.80 19.79 0.63
C ARG A 351 13.27 19.14 1.93
N ILE A 352 12.63 19.47 3.05
CA ILE A 352 13.02 18.97 4.36
C ILE A 352 12.36 17.62 4.69
N PHE A 353 11.16 17.33 4.18
CA PHE A 353 10.42 16.12 4.51
C PHE A 353 10.89 14.89 3.74
N ASN A 354 11.31 13.86 4.49
CA ASN A 354 11.66 12.53 3.99
C ASN A 354 12.52 12.62 2.71
N ARG A 355 13.54 13.49 2.75
CA ARG A 355 14.39 13.83 1.61
C ARG A 355 14.94 12.56 0.94
N ALA A 356 14.93 12.56 -0.39
CA ALA A 356 15.36 11.48 -1.27
C ALA A 356 14.62 10.13 -1.11
N ARG A 357 13.54 10.04 -0.30
CA ARG A 357 12.87 8.77 0.02
C ARG A 357 12.22 8.08 -1.19
N LEU A 358 11.70 8.86 -2.14
CA LEU A 358 11.18 8.38 -3.43
C LEU A 358 12.25 8.48 -4.52
N TYR A 359 12.60 9.69 -4.94
CA TYR A 359 13.61 9.96 -5.96
C TYR A 359 14.71 10.86 -5.39
N PRO A 360 15.97 10.73 -5.85
CA PRO A 360 17.09 11.52 -5.31
C PRO A 360 16.89 13.04 -5.35
N ASP A 361 16.10 13.52 -6.32
CA ASP A 361 15.83 14.95 -6.51
C ASP A 361 14.78 15.53 -5.54
N PHE A 362 14.18 14.71 -4.66
CA PHE A 362 13.07 15.08 -3.78
C PHE A 362 13.53 15.53 -2.39
#